data_AF-A0A3B9IM58-F1
#
_entry.id   AF-A0A3B9IM58-F1
#
_cell.length_a   1.000
_cell.length_b   1.000
_cell.length_c   1.000
_cell.angle_alpha   90.00
_cell.angle_beta   90.00
_cell.angle_gamma   90.00
#
_symmetry.space_group_name_H-M   'P 1'
#
loop_
_entity.id
_entity.type
_entity.pdbx_description
1 polymer ?
#
loop_
_entity_poly.entity_id
_entity_poly.type
_entity_poly.pdbx_seq_one_letter_code
_entity_poly.pdbx_strand_id
1 'polypeptide(L)'
;MTKSSGGDGKNTLYCSFCGKSQHEVRKLIAGPTVFICDECVELCMDIIREESKTSLVKTRDRGPTPKDIFNVLDDYVIGQEQAKRILSVAVYNHYKRLNQGGKGAEVELAKSNILLIGPTGCGKTLLAQTLARILDVPFTMSDATTLTEAGYV
;
A
#
# COMPACT_ATOMS: atom_id res chain seq x y z
N MET A 1 -53.87 -33.60 -26.59
CA MET A 1 -53.00 -34.11 -27.66
C MET A 1 -51.66 -33.39 -27.59
N THR A 2 -50.75 -33.91 -26.79
CA THR A 2 -49.36 -33.46 -26.69
C THR A 2 -48.55 -34.18 -27.75
N LYS A 3 -47.96 -33.44 -28.69
CA LYS A 3 -46.98 -33.99 -29.65
C LYS A 3 -45.58 -33.81 -29.07
N SER A 4 -44.94 -34.94 -28.80
CA SER A 4 -43.51 -35.08 -28.56
C SER A 4 -42.74 -34.86 -29.86
N SER A 5 -41.68 -34.06 -29.80
CA SER A 5 -40.60 -34.05 -30.79
C SER A 5 -39.29 -34.10 -30.02
N GLY A 6 -38.55 -35.20 -30.20
CA GLY A 6 -37.30 -35.47 -29.50
C GLY A 6 -36.11 -34.72 -30.09
N GLY A 7 -35.08 -34.56 -29.25
CA GLY A 7 -33.73 -34.14 -29.61
C GLY A 7 -32.80 -34.33 -28.42
N ASP A 8 -31.74 -35.10 -28.61
CA ASP A 8 -30.67 -35.37 -27.62
C ASP A 8 -30.12 -34.08 -26.99
N GLY A 9 -30.48 -33.82 -25.73
CA GLY A 9 -29.97 -32.70 -24.94
C GLY A 9 -29.35 -33.21 -23.65
N LYS A 10 -28.14 -33.77 -23.73
CA LYS A 10 -27.35 -34.14 -22.54
C LYS A 10 -27.16 -32.89 -21.69
N ASN A 11 -27.84 -32.86 -20.54
CA ASN A 11 -27.78 -31.88 -19.44
C ASN A 11 -26.61 -30.89 -19.53
N THR A 12 -26.76 -29.81 -20.31
CA THR A 12 -25.73 -28.78 -20.49
C THR A 12 -25.50 -28.12 -19.14
N LEU A 13 -24.27 -28.18 -18.63
CA LEU A 13 -23.92 -27.58 -17.35
C LEU A 13 -23.64 -26.08 -17.53
N TYR A 14 -24.06 -25.28 -16.55
CA TYR A 14 -23.93 -23.83 -16.55
C TYR A 14 -23.12 -23.36 -15.34
N CYS A 15 -22.26 -22.36 -15.54
CA CYS A 15 -21.56 -21.70 -14.44
C CYS A 15 -22.56 -20.97 -13.54
N SER A 16 -22.52 -21.23 -12.24
CA SER A 16 -23.41 -20.63 -11.25
C SER A 16 -23.12 -19.14 -10.98
N PHE A 17 -21.99 -18.61 -11.46
CA PHE A 17 -21.57 -17.23 -11.25
C PHE A 17 -21.88 -16.33 -12.45
N CYS A 18 -21.55 -16.76 -13.67
CA CYS A 18 -21.75 -15.96 -14.90
C CYS A 18 -22.85 -16.48 -15.83
N GLY A 19 -23.42 -17.67 -15.57
CA GLY A 19 -24.48 -18.25 -16.39
C GLY A 19 -24.04 -18.85 -17.73
N LYS A 20 -22.74 -18.79 -18.07
CA LYS A 20 -22.21 -19.39 -19.31
C LYS A 20 -22.31 -20.91 -19.29
N SER A 21 -22.63 -21.49 -20.44
CA SER A 21 -22.66 -22.95 -20.66
C SER A 21 -21.26 -23.56 -20.74
N GLN A 22 -21.17 -24.87 -20.53
CA GLN A 22 -19.92 -25.63 -20.65
C GLN A 22 -19.23 -25.47 -22.02
N HIS A 23 -19.97 -25.14 -23.08
CA HIS A 23 -19.43 -24.94 -24.42
C HIS A 23 -18.88 -23.53 -24.66
N GLU A 24 -19.25 -22.56 -23.82
CA GLU A 24 -18.83 -21.15 -23.94
C GLU A 24 -17.56 -20.83 -23.15
N VAL A 25 -17.10 -21.77 -22.30
CA VAL A 25 -15.93 -21.58 -21.44
C VAL A 25 -14.89 -22.67 -21.71
N ARG A 26 -13.61 -22.33 -21.54
CA ARG A 26 -12.52 -23.27 -21.80
C ARG A 26 -12.49 -24.39 -20.76
N LYS A 27 -12.80 -24.08 -19.49
CA LYS A 27 -12.93 -25.07 -18.42
C LYS A 27 -14.12 -24.74 -17.52
N LEU A 28 -14.87 -25.77 -17.18
CA LEU A 28 -15.93 -25.72 -16.15
C LEU A 28 -15.59 -26.73 -15.06
N ILE A 29 -15.44 -26.24 -13.83
CA ILE A 29 -15.13 -27.03 -12.64
C ILE A 29 -16.45 -27.43 -11.98
N ALA A 30 -16.67 -28.72 -11.79
CA ALA A 30 -17.87 -29.27 -11.19
C ALA A 30 -17.69 -29.60 -9.71
N GLY A 31 -18.52 -28.99 -8.86
CA GLY A 31 -18.71 -29.36 -7.47
C GLY A 31 -19.99 -30.19 -7.26
N PRO A 32 -20.25 -30.66 -6.03
CA PRO A 32 -21.44 -31.47 -5.72
C PRO A 32 -22.77 -30.77 -6.01
N THR A 33 -22.82 -29.44 -5.89
CA THR A 33 -24.04 -28.63 -6.02
C THR A 33 -23.84 -27.34 -6.82
N VAL A 34 -22.61 -27.00 -7.21
CA VAL A 34 -22.25 -25.72 -7.83
C VAL A 34 -21.19 -25.93 -8.90
N PHE A 35 -21.22 -25.10 -9.95
CA PHE A 35 -20.25 -25.14 -11.05
C PHE A 35 -19.63 -23.76 -11.25
N ILE A 36 -18.33 -23.70 -11.51
CA ILE A 36 -17.59 -22.44 -11.73
C ILE A 36 -16.66 -22.57 -12.95
N CYS A 37 -16.62 -21.56 -13.82
CA CYS A 37 -15.73 -21.54 -14.98
C CYS A 37 -14.36 -20.92 -14.67
N ASP A 38 -13.38 -21.13 -15.54
CA ASP A 38 -12.03 -20.56 -15.40
C ASP A 38 -12.03 -19.04 -15.35
N GLU A 39 -12.85 -18.36 -16.16
CA GLU A 39 -12.98 -16.90 -16.13
C GLU A 39 -13.46 -16.37 -14.77
N CYS A 40 -14.47 -17.02 -14.16
CA CYS A 40 -14.96 -16.63 -12.84
C CYS A 40 -13.93 -16.90 -11.74
N VAL A 41 -13.15 -17.98 -11.86
CA VAL A 41 -12.05 -18.26 -10.92
C VAL A 41 -10.99 -17.17 -11.01
N GLU A 42 -10.61 -16.74 -12.22
CA GLU A 42 -9.65 -15.65 -12.42
C GLU A 42 -10.17 -14.33 -11.82
N LEU A 43 -11.41 -13.96 -12.12
CA LEU A 43 -12.02 -12.75 -11.55
C LEU A 43 -12.12 -12.81 -10.03
N CYS A 44 -12.55 -13.93 -9.46
CA CYS A 44 -12.58 -14.11 -8.01
C CYS A 44 -11.18 -14.04 -7.40
N MET A 45 -10.16 -14.59 -8.09
CA MET A 45 -8.78 -14.53 -7.63
C MET A 45 -8.25 -13.09 -7.64
N ASP A 46 -8.61 -12.28 -8.64
CA ASP A 46 -8.24 -10.87 -8.71
C ASP A 46 -8.90 -10.06 -7.60
N ILE A 47 -10.20 -10.26 -7.36
CA ILE A 47 -10.92 -9.63 -6.23
C ILE A 47 -10.27 -10.00 -4.89
N ILE A 48 -9.97 -11.29 -4.67
CA ILE A 48 -9.31 -11.76 -3.44
C ILE A 48 -7.89 -11.17 -3.31
N ARG A 49 -7.15 -11.03 -4.41
CA ARG A 49 -5.82 -10.41 -4.44
C ARG A 49 -5.87 -8.92 -4.13
N GLU A 50 -6.88 -8.20 -4.60
CA GLU A 50 -7.09 -6.80 -4.27
C GLU A 50 -7.48 -6.61 -2.80
N GLU A 51 -8.35 -7.46 -2.26
CA GLU A 51 -8.68 -7.44 -0.83
C GLU A 51 -7.50 -7.84 0.06
N SER A 52 -6.64 -8.75 -0.38
CA SER A 52 -5.41 -9.11 0.35
C SER A 52 -4.36 -8.00 0.33
N LYS A 53 -4.24 -7.25 -0.77
CA LYS A 53 -3.48 -5.99 -0.79
C LYS A 53 -4.08 -4.96 0.17
N THR A 54 -5.41 -4.86 0.25
CA THR A 54 -6.11 -3.92 1.12
C THR A 54 -6.03 -4.32 2.61
N SER A 55 -5.93 -5.61 2.92
CA SER A 55 -5.71 -6.09 4.30
C SER A 55 -4.25 -6.01 4.74
N LEU A 56 -3.27 -6.10 3.82
CA LEU A 56 -1.90 -5.63 4.07
C LEU A 56 -1.87 -4.10 4.35
N VAL A 57 -2.79 -3.33 3.76
CA VAL A 57 -2.94 -1.89 4.04
C VAL A 57 -3.56 -1.63 5.43
N LYS A 58 -4.33 -2.56 6.01
CA LYS A 58 -4.77 -2.43 7.42
C LYS A 58 -3.61 -2.54 8.42
N THR A 59 -2.50 -3.19 8.05
CA THR A 59 -1.24 -3.15 8.83
C THR A 59 -0.44 -1.86 8.56
N ARG A 60 -0.67 -1.18 7.43
CA ARG A 60 -0.06 0.11 7.09
C ARG A 60 -0.64 1.30 7.87
N ASP A 61 -1.73 1.12 8.61
CA ASP A 61 -2.33 2.19 9.44
C ASP A 61 -1.43 2.65 10.61
N ARG A 62 -0.26 2.03 10.82
CA ARG A 62 0.72 2.48 11.83
C ARG A 62 2.07 2.97 11.27
N GLY A 63 2.27 2.95 9.95
CA GLY A 63 3.59 3.26 9.36
C GLY A 63 4.70 2.30 9.86
N PRO A 64 5.94 2.43 9.34
CA PRO A 64 7.08 1.64 9.80
C PRO A 64 7.47 2.00 11.24
N THR A 65 7.92 1.03 12.05
CA THR A 65 8.32 1.32 13.44
C THR A 65 9.62 2.12 13.48
N PRO A 66 9.92 2.86 14.57
CA PRO A 66 11.18 3.58 14.69
C PRO A 66 12.42 2.68 14.55
N LYS A 67 12.33 1.40 14.93
CA LYS A 67 13.44 0.44 14.77
C LYS A 67 13.64 0.08 13.31
N ASP A 68 12.56 -0.13 12.57
CA ASP A 68 12.64 -0.47 11.14
C ASP A 68 13.22 0.71 10.34
N ILE A 69 12.75 1.93 10.62
CA ILE A 69 13.29 3.15 10.01
C ILE A 69 14.79 3.30 10.32
N PHE A 70 15.16 3.06 11.59
CA PHE A 70 16.54 3.15 12.03
C PHE A 70 17.44 2.16 11.27
N ASN A 71 17.01 0.90 11.16
CA ASN A 71 17.78 -0.15 10.49
C ASN A 71 18.00 0.18 9.01
N VAL A 72 16.95 0.66 8.31
CA VAL A 72 17.14 1.07 6.92
C VAL A 72 18.09 2.26 6.82
N LEU A 73 18.05 3.23 7.73
CA LEU A 73 19.03 4.32 7.74
C LEU A 73 20.45 3.82 8.02
N ASP A 74 20.60 2.79 8.85
CA ASP A 74 21.88 2.17 9.19
C ASP A 74 22.55 1.50 7.99
N ASP A 75 21.77 0.87 7.10
CA ASP A 75 22.26 0.23 5.88
C ASP A 75 22.95 1.21 4.90
N TYR A 76 22.57 2.50 4.94
CA TYR A 76 23.11 3.53 4.02
C TYR A 76 24.00 4.57 4.70
N VAL A 77 23.77 4.88 5.98
CA VAL A 77 24.47 5.94 6.71
C VAL A 77 25.17 5.35 7.94
N ILE A 78 26.48 5.15 7.78
CA ILE A 78 27.32 4.57 8.82
C ILE A 78 27.55 5.57 9.95
N GLY A 79 27.32 5.14 11.20
CA GLY A 79 27.38 5.98 12.38
C GLY A 79 26.21 6.95 12.48
N GLN A 80 26.42 8.14 13.06
CA GLN A 80 25.37 9.16 13.24
C GLN A 80 24.13 8.65 14.02
N GLU A 81 24.36 7.76 14.98
CA GLU A 81 23.36 7.07 15.81
C GLU A 81 22.27 7.99 16.37
N GLN A 82 22.69 9.14 16.91
CA GLN A 82 21.78 10.13 17.48
C GLN A 82 20.83 10.70 16.43
N ALA A 83 21.34 11.06 15.24
CA ALA A 83 20.53 11.60 14.16
C ALA A 83 19.55 10.56 13.62
N LYS A 84 20.01 9.31 13.39
CA LYS A 84 19.14 8.21 12.93
C LYS A 84 18.01 7.94 13.91
N ARG A 85 18.28 7.93 15.22
CA ARG A 85 17.26 7.73 16.26
C ARG A 85 16.22 8.85 16.27
N ILE A 86 16.67 10.11 16.23
CA ILE A 86 15.77 11.28 16.22
C ILE A 86 14.88 11.27 14.98
N LEU A 87 15.47 11.05 13.79
CA LEU A 87 14.74 10.98 12.53
C LEU A 87 13.70 9.86 12.53
N SER A 88 14.07 8.68 13.03
CA SER A 88 13.17 7.53 13.10
C SER A 88 11.94 7.79 13.98
N VAL A 89 12.13 8.42 15.15
CA VAL A 89 11.02 8.78 16.04
C VAL A 89 10.16 9.88 15.42
N ALA A 90 10.77 10.90 14.83
CA ALA A 90 10.05 12.02 14.24
C ALA A 90 9.18 11.58 13.05
N VAL A 91 9.70 10.72 12.18
CA VAL A 91 8.97 10.13 11.06
C VAL A 91 7.80 9.27 11.53
N TYR A 92 8.04 8.42 12.54
CA TYR A 92 6.96 7.60 13.11
C TYR A 92 5.84 8.48 13.69
N ASN A 93 6.19 9.53 14.43
CA ASN A 93 5.22 10.49 14.95
C ASN A 93 4.50 11.26 13.84
N HIS A 94 5.17 11.55 12.71
CA HIS A 94 4.56 12.15 11.55
C HIS A 94 3.45 11.27 10.96
N TYR A 95 3.70 9.97 10.76
CA TYR A 95 2.66 9.02 10.34
C TYR A 95 1.52 8.92 11.34
N LYS A 96 1.84 8.84 12.64
CA LYS A 96 0.81 8.80 13.69
C LYS A 96 -0.10 10.03 13.64
N ARG A 97 0.48 11.20 13.38
CA ARG A 97 -0.27 12.45 13.22
C ARG A 97 -1.17 12.44 11.99
N LEU A 98 -0.67 11.97 10.84
CA LEU A 98 -1.47 11.87 9.61
C LEU A 98 -2.68 10.94 9.79
N ASN A 99 -2.47 9.78 10.42
CA ASN A 99 -3.53 8.78 10.59
C ASN A 99 -4.57 9.20 11.66
N GLN A 100 -4.22 10.08 12.59
CA GLN A 100 -5.15 10.63 13.59
C GLN A 100 -5.95 11.84 13.11
N GLY A 101 -5.55 12.49 12.02
CA GLY A 101 -6.13 13.76 11.53
C GLY A 101 -7.60 13.72 11.08
N GLY A 102 -8.28 12.56 11.14
CA GLY A 102 -9.66 12.39 10.65
C GLY A 102 -10.72 12.04 11.69
N LYS A 103 -10.37 11.76 12.95
CA LYS A 103 -11.34 11.27 13.96
C LYS A 103 -11.19 11.95 15.31
N GLY A 104 -11.91 13.05 15.52
CA GLY A 104 -12.34 13.56 16.84
C GLY A 104 -11.31 13.48 17.96
N ALA A 105 -10.03 13.71 17.66
CA ALA A 105 -8.98 13.61 18.66
C ALA A 105 -9.04 14.87 19.53
N GLU A 106 -9.37 14.69 20.80
CA GLU A 106 -9.39 15.73 21.83
C GLU A 106 -7.98 16.32 22.09
N VAL A 107 -6.94 15.67 21.55
CA VAL A 107 -5.53 16.04 21.71
C VAL A 107 -4.88 16.29 20.34
N GLU A 108 -4.46 17.53 20.11
CA GLU A 108 -3.69 17.91 18.93
C GLU A 108 -2.23 17.46 19.05
N LEU A 109 -1.73 16.73 18.05
CA LEU A 109 -0.32 16.38 17.97
C LEU A 109 0.49 17.49 17.28
N ALA A 110 1.41 18.10 18.03
CA ALA A 110 2.30 19.12 17.51
C ALA A 110 3.26 18.58 16.41
N LYS A 111 3.63 19.46 15.46
CA LYS A 111 4.64 19.13 14.43
C LYS A 111 6.04 19.13 15.07
N SER A 112 6.78 18.04 14.92
CA SER A 112 8.21 18.00 15.26
C SER A 112 9.04 18.33 14.02
N ASN A 113 9.54 19.56 13.92
CA ASN A 113 10.55 19.93 12.94
C ASN A 113 11.95 19.54 13.46
N ILE A 114 12.88 19.26 12.55
CA ILE A 114 14.23 18.80 12.88
C ILE A 114 15.23 19.75 12.23
N LEU A 115 16.24 20.17 12.99
CA LEU A 115 17.42 20.87 12.49
C LEU A 115 18.62 19.92 12.57
N LEU A 116 19.23 19.60 11.43
CA LEU A 116 20.42 18.76 11.35
C LEU A 116 21.68 19.62 11.30
N ILE A 117 22.50 19.56 12.34
CA ILE A 117 23.76 20.31 12.45
C ILE A 117 24.94 19.33 12.32
N GLY A 118 25.91 19.67 11.48
CA GLY A 118 27.13 18.88 11.32
C GLY A 118 28.03 19.39 10.20
N PRO A 119 29.31 18.95 10.15
CA PRO A 119 30.28 19.41 9.15
C PRO A 119 29.88 19.02 7.72
N THR A 120 30.53 19.60 6.72
CA THR A 120 30.31 19.21 5.31
C THR A 120 30.67 17.74 5.10
N GLY A 121 29.95 17.06 4.21
CA GLY A 121 30.21 15.64 3.88
C GLY A 121 29.81 14.59 4.91
N CYS A 122 29.23 14.94 6.07
CA CYS A 122 28.89 13.96 7.11
C CYS A 122 27.59 13.15 6.87
N GLY A 123 27.00 13.22 5.68
CA GLY A 123 25.82 12.43 5.32
C GLY A 123 24.46 13.07 5.62
N LYS A 124 24.37 14.36 5.95
CA LYS A 124 23.07 15.07 6.18
C LYS A 124 22.09 14.91 5.02
N THR A 125 22.56 15.18 3.80
CA THR A 125 21.75 15.05 2.58
C THR A 125 21.40 13.58 2.29
N LEU A 126 22.34 12.66 2.54
CA LEU A 126 22.13 11.22 2.35
C LEU A 126 21.07 10.66 3.31
N LEU A 127 21.01 11.14 4.55
CA LEU A 127 19.95 10.79 5.50
C LEU A 127 18.57 11.19 4.94
N ALA A 128 18.44 12.42 4.44
CA ALA A 128 17.19 12.91 3.85
C ALA A 128 16.77 12.10 2.60
N GLN A 129 17.72 11.83 1.70
CA GLN A 129 17.49 11.02 0.50
C GLN A 129 17.11 9.56 0.81
N THR A 130 17.70 8.99 1.86
CA THR A 130 17.40 7.62 2.28
C THR A 130 16.03 7.54 2.94
N LEU A 131 15.67 8.53 3.76
CA LEU A 131 14.30 8.68 4.26
C LEU A 131 13.29 8.78 3.12
N ALA A 132 13.56 9.60 2.10
CA ALA A 132 12.66 9.76 0.96
C ALA A 132 12.35 8.43 0.24
N ARG A 133 13.30 7.49 0.21
CA ARG A 133 13.12 6.18 -0.45
C ARG A 133 12.22 5.21 0.32
N ILE A 134 12.06 5.40 1.63
CA ILE A 134 11.26 4.52 2.50
C ILE A 134 9.92 5.10 2.90
N LEU A 135 9.70 6.39 2.64
CA LEU A 135 8.50 7.11 3.00
C LEU A 135 7.46 6.96 1.90
N ASP A 136 6.31 6.35 2.20
CA ASP A 136 5.11 6.32 1.36
C ASP A 136 4.33 7.67 1.41
N VAL A 137 5.04 8.80 1.50
CA VAL A 137 4.47 10.16 1.50
C VAL A 137 5.27 11.08 0.57
N PRO A 138 4.65 12.12 -0.02
CA PRO A 138 5.36 13.08 -0.86
C PRO A 138 6.55 13.71 -0.12
N PHE A 139 7.71 13.70 -0.76
CA PHE A 139 8.96 14.22 -0.20
C PHE A 139 9.59 15.24 -1.14
N THR A 140 10.01 16.39 -0.62
CA THR A 140 10.68 17.45 -1.38
C THR A 140 12.01 17.79 -0.75
N MET A 141 13.01 18.05 -1.58
CA MET A 141 14.31 18.61 -1.18
C MET A 141 14.50 19.93 -1.89
N SER A 142 14.76 20.97 -1.11
CA SER A 142 14.97 22.33 -1.61
C SER A 142 16.19 22.94 -0.91
N ASP A 143 16.89 23.83 -1.61
CA ASP A 143 17.97 24.61 -1.03
C ASP A 143 17.41 25.96 -0.55
N ALA A 144 17.78 26.39 0.65
CA ALA A 144 17.37 27.70 1.17
C ALA A 144 18.17 28.85 0.53
N THR A 145 19.37 28.59 0.00
CA THR A 145 20.21 29.61 -0.64
C THR A 145 19.61 30.14 -1.94
N THR A 146 18.71 29.39 -2.57
CA THR A 146 17.97 29.83 -3.76
C THR A 146 16.74 30.66 -3.43
N LEU A 147 16.35 30.76 -2.15
CA LEU A 147 15.18 31.52 -1.70
C LEU A 147 15.64 32.89 -1.19
N THR A 148 15.18 33.95 -1.86
CA THR A 148 15.40 35.34 -1.45
C THR A 148 14.05 36.02 -1.20
N GLU A 149 14.00 36.94 -0.25
CA GLU A 149 12.74 37.60 0.12
C GLU A 149 12.25 38.60 -0.94
N ALA A 150 10.97 38.44 -1.29
CA ALA A 150 10.06 39.27 -2.09
C ALA A 150 10.08 39.16 -3.64
N GLY A 151 9.11 38.40 -4.17
CA GLY A 151 8.55 38.61 -5.51
C GLY A 151 8.01 37.36 -6.20
N TYR A 152 8.64 36.21 -5.98
CA TYR A 152 8.27 34.93 -6.59
C TYR A 152 8.64 33.81 -5.62
N VAL A 153 7.65 33.30 -4.88
CA VAL A 153 7.73 32.03 -4.13
C VAL A 153 6.88 31.02 -4.89
#